data_AF-A0A8I2K014-F1
#
_entry.id   AF-A0A8I2K014-F1
#
_cell.length_a   1.000
_cell.length_b   1.000
_cell.length_c   1.000
_cell.angle_alpha   90.00
_cell.angle_beta   90.00
_cell.angle_gamma   90.00
#
_symmetry.space_group_name_H-M   'P 1'
#
loop_
_entity.id
_entity.type
_entity.pdbx_description
1 polymer ?
#
loop_
_entity_poly.entity_id
_entity_poly.type
_entity_poly.pdbx_seq_one_letter_code
_entity_poly.pdbx_strand_id
1 'polypeptide(L)'
;MVFFLLSLVILVVVEIAIISHNSFLKEKEILKEAEKEKVKQYHVVVQYGTFGFRFLFIPSPVSIFFADSMNGVLLSNINAAEQLKIYEPKKGKYFNESVGLMDFSGILFLVGCFFSLAAGFTVVRKRDFLKFHCGFHSHKRLFTDLIIARIIFINLILGLLVLLSFILSIIHGIRINAIFLLFILVASLLFLFLFLIGMVVGAIKEKYTALVVLVTVYFGAVFFIPWTIEKITQLSAASNIESLFNFELTNIKIYTKVERRLFEEFGIFKPGDKPTKEFIKRIDEVVANEFEEIFKRENNLKLSQLKSIKTNQIISSLFPTMFYLSLRKEMSSAGFLNLIDFHSFNLKMKKEFLKFYVKERLNEWKGGDVQNFIKGNENEFMAKSRLPYGFGLGIGVTVLLIIGFLFWACRLHLNRLKRESKGIDIDIDFEEGKNTVFVLCRCNQVKEEIINHYEQKDAVCLEKVNPDDFKFNGIKPVELLRHLSRVAGVDEKRARENLGIMGIDIDTAEKKKSDELILKIYAAVKTAADRQLIVINDFFKRESKQFEVDCINLLSHLISAGKKVICLSTEMYETSLQMDEQIKVDTYVTFSIDDIQEVTLR
;
A
#
# COMPACT_ATOMS: atom_id res chain seq x y z
N MET A 1 -15.49 -10.32 -6.29
CA MET A 1 -15.45 -9.94 -7.72
C MET A 1 -14.13 -9.30 -8.12
N VAL A 2 -13.75 -8.11 -7.61
CA VAL A 2 -12.51 -7.41 -8.03
C VAL A 2 -11.25 -8.26 -7.88
N PHE A 3 -11.09 -8.96 -6.76
CA PHE A 3 -9.95 -9.87 -6.55
C PHE A 3 -9.89 -10.98 -7.61
N PHE A 4 -11.02 -11.61 -7.93
CA PHE A 4 -11.09 -12.66 -8.95
C PHE A 4 -10.69 -12.15 -10.32
N LEU A 5 -11.19 -10.97 -10.72
CA LEU A 5 -10.82 -10.33 -11.98
C LEU A 5 -9.31 -10.02 -12.02
N LEU A 6 -8.76 -9.48 -10.94
CA LEU A 6 -7.33 -9.21 -10.83
C LEU A 6 -6.49 -10.48 -10.95
N SER A 7 -6.87 -11.56 -10.26
CA SER A 7 -6.20 -12.86 -10.37
C SER A 7 -6.22 -13.39 -11.79
N LEU A 8 -7.36 -13.28 -12.49
CA LEU A 8 -7.49 -13.72 -13.87
C LEU A 8 -6.58 -12.91 -14.82
N VAL A 9 -6.58 -11.58 -14.69
CA VAL A 9 -5.69 -10.70 -15.47
C VAL A 9 -4.22 -11.04 -15.23
N ILE A 10 -3.83 -11.23 -13.96
CA ILE A 10 -2.46 -11.61 -13.58
C ILE A 10 -2.06 -12.95 -14.20
N LEU A 11 -2.94 -13.96 -14.15
CA LEU A 11 -2.65 -15.27 -14.72
C LEU A 11 -2.52 -15.21 -16.24
N VAL A 12 -3.38 -14.45 -16.92
CA VAL A 12 -3.29 -14.23 -18.38
C VAL A 12 -1.96 -13.57 -18.75
N VAL A 13 -1.53 -12.57 -17.99
CA VAL A 13 -0.25 -11.87 -18.25
C VAL A 13 0.95 -12.79 -18.03
N VAL A 14 0.93 -13.62 -16.99
CA VAL A 14 1.99 -14.63 -16.76
C VAL A 14 2.01 -15.65 -17.88
N GLU A 15 0.84 -16.12 -18.34
CA GLU A 15 0.75 -17.06 -19.47
C GLU A 15 1.33 -16.48 -20.75
N ILE A 16 1.00 -15.23 -21.09
CA ILE A 16 1.58 -14.52 -22.24
C ILE A 16 3.11 -14.43 -22.12
N ALA A 17 3.62 -14.14 -20.92
CA ALA A 17 5.05 -14.07 -20.67
C ALA A 17 5.76 -15.43 -20.81
N ILE A 18 5.11 -16.51 -20.37
CA ILE A 18 5.59 -17.89 -20.56
C ILE A 18 5.66 -18.25 -22.05
N ILE A 19 4.61 -17.94 -22.82
CA ILE A 19 4.57 -18.17 -24.27
C ILE A 19 5.70 -17.39 -24.95
N SER A 20 5.89 -16.12 -24.59
CA SER A 20 6.97 -15.29 -25.10
C SER A 20 8.35 -15.86 -24.78
N HIS A 21 8.57 -16.33 -23.55
CA HIS A 21 9.83 -16.95 -23.13
C HIS A 21 10.13 -18.21 -23.94
N ASN A 22 9.12 -19.06 -24.14
CA ASN A 22 9.27 -20.28 -24.93
C ASN A 22 9.51 -20.00 -26.42
N SER A 23 8.88 -18.97 -26.99
CA SER A 23 9.18 -18.50 -28.36
C SER A 23 10.62 -18.06 -28.49
N PHE A 24 11.08 -17.24 -27.53
CA PHE A 24 12.47 -16.77 -27.49
C PHE A 24 13.49 -17.92 -27.44
N LEU A 25 13.23 -18.95 -26.63
CA LEU A 25 14.10 -20.13 -26.56
C LEU A 25 14.16 -20.91 -27.89
N LYS A 26 13.08 -20.93 -28.67
CA LYS A 26 13.07 -21.53 -30.02
C LYS A 26 13.83 -20.67 -31.02
N GLU A 27 13.58 -19.36 -31.03
CA GLU A 27 14.28 -18.40 -31.89
C GLU A 27 15.79 -18.39 -31.65
N LYS A 28 16.22 -18.58 -30.39
CA LYS A 28 17.62 -18.75 -30.01
C LYS A 28 18.29 -19.90 -30.78
N GLU A 29 17.67 -21.07 -30.84
CA GLU A 29 18.28 -22.23 -31.50
C GLU A 29 18.36 -22.00 -33.02
N ILE A 30 17.35 -21.36 -33.62
CA ILE A 30 17.38 -20.93 -35.02
C ILE A 30 18.52 -19.93 -35.27
N LEU A 31 18.71 -18.94 -34.39
CA LEU A 31 19.80 -17.97 -34.49
C LEU A 31 21.17 -18.65 -34.43
N LYS A 32 21.35 -19.64 -33.55
CA LYS A 32 22.61 -20.40 -33.45
C LYS A 32 22.91 -21.16 -34.73
N GLU A 33 21.93 -21.83 -35.29
CA GLU A 33 22.07 -22.56 -36.55
C GLU A 33 22.41 -21.61 -37.69
N ALA A 34 21.71 -20.47 -37.77
CA ALA A 34 21.98 -19.44 -38.76
C ALA A 34 23.40 -18.85 -38.65
N GLU A 35 23.88 -18.55 -37.44
CA GLU A 35 25.25 -18.06 -37.25
C GLU A 35 26.31 -19.12 -37.60
N LYS A 36 26.07 -20.40 -37.27
CA LYS A 36 26.96 -21.50 -37.68
C LYS A 36 27.03 -21.64 -39.20
N GLU A 37 25.89 -21.53 -39.88
CA GLU A 37 25.83 -21.65 -41.34
C GLU A 37 26.47 -20.44 -42.03
N LYS A 38 26.26 -19.24 -41.48
CA LYS A 38 26.89 -18.00 -41.96
C LYS A 38 28.42 -18.07 -41.92
N VAL A 39 29.00 -18.68 -40.88
CA VAL A 39 30.47 -18.84 -40.79
C VAL A 39 31.01 -19.73 -41.89
N LYS A 40 30.29 -20.80 -42.27
CA LYS A 40 30.70 -21.69 -43.38
C LYS A 40 30.67 -21.00 -44.74
N GLN A 41 29.87 -19.95 -44.89
CA GLN A 41 29.76 -19.19 -46.14
C GLN A 41 30.91 -18.19 -46.32
N TYR A 42 31.72 -17.92 -45.29
CA TYR A 42 32.87 -17.05 -45.44
C TYR A 42 34.01 -17.78 -46.16
N HIS A 43 34.41 -17.25 -47.30
CA HIS A 43 35.52 -17.78 -48.09
C HIS A 43 36.88 -17.33 -47.55
N VAL A 44 36.91 -16.21 -46.83
CA VAL A 44 38.12 -15.63 -46.22
C VAL A 44 37.83 -15.09 -44.83
N VAL A 45 38.77 -15.25 -43.91
CA VAL A 45 38.78 -14.73 -42.53
C VAL A 45 38.56 -13.22 -42.53
N VAL A 46 38.99 -12.49 -43.56
CA VAL A 46 38.68 -11.05 -43.71
C VAL A 46 37.17 -10.79 -43.73
N GLN A 47 36.37 -11.61 -44.41
CA GLN A 47 34.90 -11.50 -44.38
C GLN A 47 34.39 -11.79 -42.96
N TYR A 48 34.94 -12.81 -42.30
CA TYR A 48 34.55 -13.14 -40.94
C TYR A 48 34.88 -12.02 -39.94
N GLY A 49 36.05 -11.38 -40.07
CA GLY A 49 36.41 -10.19 -39.32
C GLY A 49 35.51 -9.00 -39.61
N THR A 50 35.06 -8.82 -40.85
CA THR A 50 34.22 -7.69 -41.26
C THR A 50 32.80 -7.83 -40.73
N PHE A 51 32.18 -8.99 -40.94
CA PHE A 51 30.80 -9.23 -40.57
C PHE A 51 30.63 -9.64 -39.10
N GLY A 52 31.69 -10.21 -38.50
CA GLY A 52 31.69 -10.64 -37.11
C GLY A 52 30.70 -11.76 -36.83
N PHE A 53 30.32 -11.84 -35.56
CA PHE A 53 29.32 -12.78 -35.07
C PHE A 53 28.51 -12.19 -33.90
N ARG A 54 27.31 -12.73 -33.71
CA ARG A 54 26.36 -12.23 -32.71
C ARG A 54 26.45 -12.98 -31.39
N PHE A 55 26.35 -12.23 -30.30
CA PHE A 55 26.13 -12.75 -28.96
C PHE A 55 24.68 -12.63 -28.58
N LEU A 56 24.18 -13.70 -27.95
CA LEU A 56 22.82 -13.75 -27.45
C LEU A 56 22.82 -13.54 -25.94
N PHE A 57 22.12 -12.50 -25.51
CA PHE A 57 21.75 -12.31 -24.12
C PHE A 57 20.54 -13.20 -23.79
N ILE A 58 20.68 -14.09 -22.81
CA ILE A 58 19.61 -15.01 -22.40
C ILE A 58 19.10 -14.58 -21.03
N PRO A 59 17.86 -14.09 -20.92
CA PRO A 59 17.30 -13.70 -19.63
C PRO A 59 17.09 -14.94 -18.74
N SER A 60 17.17 -14.76 -17.41
CA SER A 60 16.85 -15.83 -16.47
C SER A 60 15.37 -16.24 -16.61
N PRO A 61 14.98 -17.49 -16.36
CA PRO A 61 13.57 -17.90 -16.45
C PRO A 61 12.62 -17.10 -15.54
N VAL A 62 13.14 -16.49 -14.47
CA VAL A 62 12.39 -15.59 -13.57
C VAL A 62 11.92 -14.30 -14.27
N SER A 63 12.52 -13.96 -15.41
CA SER A 63 12.12 -12.81 -16.26
C SER A 63 10.66 -12.82 -16.72
N ILE A 64 9.98 -13.97 -16.73
CA ILE A 64 8.54 -14.06 -17.08
C ILE A 64 7.66 -13.21 -16.16
N PHE A 65 8.09 -12.92 -14.93
CA PHE A 65 7.35 -12.04 -14.01
C PHE A 65 7.65 -10.56 -14.23
N PHE A 66 8.58 -10.25 -15.13
CA PHE A 66 9.22 -8.95 -15.31
C PHE A 66 9.41 -8.67 -16.82
N ALA A 67 8.30 -8.54 -17.56
CA ALA A 67 8.24 -8.59 -19.03
C ALA A 67 9.04 -7.51 -19.78
N ASP A 68 9.46 -6.43 -19.11
CA ASP A 68 10.38 -5.43 -19.69
C ASP A 68 11.72 -6.04 -20.16
N SER A 69 12.07 -7.25 -19.70
CA SER A 69 13.32 -7.92 -20.04
C SER A 69 13.33 -8.68 -21.37
N MET A 70 12.17 -8.93 -21.98
CA MET A 70 12.07 -9.78 -23.19
C MET A 70 12.11 -8.98 -24.51
N ASN A 71 11.63 -7.72 -24.51
CA ASN A 71 11.48 -6.93 -25.73
C ASN A 71 12.77 -6.26 -26.23
N GLY A 72 13.84 -6.34 -25.45
CA GLY A 72 15.18 -5.97 -25.88
C GLY A 72 16.06 -7.20 -25.93
N VAL A 73 15.97 -8.03 -26.99
CA VAL A 73 17.06 -8.97 -27.26
C VAL A 73 18.31 -8.13 -27.45
N LEU A 74 19.15 -8.07 -26.41
CA LEU A 74 20.43 -7.40 -26.46
C LEU A 74 21.35 -8.26 -27.32
N LEU A 75 21.19 -8.14 -28.62
CA LEU A 75 22.12 -8.66 -29.61
C LEU A 75 23.31 -7.71 -29.64
N SER A 76 24.44 -8.20 -29.15
CA SER A 76 25.73 -7.54 -29.39
C SER A 76 26.37 -8.20 -30.60
N ASN A 77 26.81 -7.41 -31.57
CA ASN A 77 27.61 -7.92 -32.69
C ASN A 77 29.08 -7.63 -32.40
N ILE A 78 29.93 -8.67 -32.41
CA ILE A 78 31.38 -8.50 -32.33
C ILE A 78 31.96 -8.68 -33.72
N ASN A 79 32.50 -7.60 -34.28
CA ASN A 79 33.26 -7.57 -35.52
C ASN A 79 34.70 -7.09 -35.25
N ALA A 80 35.64 -7.50 -36.10
CA ALA A 80 37.03 -7.07 -36.09
C ALA A 80 37.25 -5.83 -36.95
N ALA A 81 36.41 -5.62 -37.97
CA ALA A 81 36.24 -4.30 -38.57
C ALA A 81 35.30 -3.52 -37.67
N GLU A 82 35.79 -2.57 -36.89
CA GLU A 82 34.95 -1.51 -36.32
C GLU A 82 34.34 -0.68 -37.45
N GLN A 83 33.36 -1.23 -38.18
CA GLN A 83 32.48 -0.43 -39.01
C GLN A 83 31.35 0.04 -38.12
N LEU A 84 31.52 1.29 -37.68
CA LEU A 84 30.50 2.14 -37.10
C LEU A 84 29.13 1.89 -37.74
N LYS A 85 28.29 1.12 -37.05
CA LYS A 85 26.90 1.56 -36.92
C LYS A 85 26.91 2.52 -35.74
N ILE A 86 26.92 3.82 -36.03
CA ILE A 86 26.53 4.85 -35.07
C ILE A 86 25.08 4.53 -34.71
N TYR A 87 24.89 3.58 -33.80
CA TYR A 87 23.61 3.38 -33.14
C TYR A 87 23.30 4.72 -32.47
N GLU A 88 22.08 5.21 -32.69
CA GLU A 88 21.60 6.42 -32.02
C GLU A 88 22.06 6.38 -30.56
N PRO A 89 22.89 7.33 -30.11
CA PRO A 89 23.31 7.35 -28.73
C PRO A 89 22.05 7.53 -27.90
N LYS A 90 21.61 6.44 -27.28
CA LYS A 90 20.54 6.40 -26.29
C LYS A 90 21.04 7.08 -25.00
N LYS A 91 21.50 8.35 -25.07
CA LYS A 91 21.85 9.18 -23.91
C LYS A 91 20.65 9.18 -22.95
N GLY A 92 20.80 8.53 -21.79
CA GLY A 92 19.72 8.39 -20.80
C GLY A 92 18.57 7.45 -21.20
N LYS A 93 18.54 6.89 -22.41
CA LYS A 93 17.42 6.03 -22.88
C LYS A 93 17.44 4.62 -22.25
N TYR A 94 18.54 4.19 -21.62
CA TYR A 94 18.57 2.97 -20.77
C TYR A 94 17.69 3.08 -19.52
N PHE A 95 17.25 4.29 -19.18
CA PHE A 95 16.32 4.56 -18.10
C PHE A 95 14.88 4.71 -18.62
N ASN A 96 14.69 5.21 -19.86
CA ASN A 96 13.39 5.48 -20.50
C ASN A 96 12.68 4.27 -21.17
N GLU A 97 13.13 3.03 -20.97
CA GLU A 97 12.29 1.90 -21.40
C GLU A 97 10.98 1.98 -20.61
N SER A 98 9.86 1.97 -21.33
CA SER A 98 8.51 2.15 -20.76
C SER A 98 8.42 1.34 -19.49
N VAL A 99 8.22 1.99 -18.34
CA VAL A 99 8.00 1.28 -17.07
C VAL A 99 6.96 0.22 -17.36
N GLY A 100 7.34 -1.06 -17.39
CA GLY A 100 6.53 -2.14 -17.95
C GLY A 100 5.36 -2.45 -17.05
N LEU A 101 4.42 -1.51 -16.91
CA LEU A 101 3.32 -1.60 -15.97
C LEU A 101 2.35 -2.73 -16.34
N MET A 102 2.49 -3.29 -17.55
CA MET A 102 1.67 -4.39 -18.07
C MET A 102 2.23 -5.78 -17.78
N ASP A 103 3.33 -5.90 -17.02
CA ASP A 103 3.80 -7.21 -16.56
C ASP A 103 3.25 -7.59 -15.18
N PHE A 104 3.47 -8.83 -14.75
CA PHE A 104 3.02 -9.34 -13.44
C PHE A 104 3.37 -8.37 -12.30
N SER A 105 4.64 -7.97 -12.21
CA SER A 105 5.12 -7.08 -11.15
C SER A 105 4.59 -5.65 -11.26
N GLY A 106 4.39 -5.13 -12.47
CA GLY A 106 3.84 -3.81 -12.76
C GLY A 106 2.37 -3.72 -12.39
N ILE A 107 1.58 -4.73 -12.76
CA ILE A 107 0.17 -4.83 -12.37
C ILE A 107 0.05 -4.97 -10.85
N LEU A 108 0.89 -5.84 -10.26
CA LEU A 108 0.94 -6.01 -8.81
C LEU A 108 1.31 -4.70 -8.11
N PHE A 109 2.26 -3.93 -8.66
CA PHE A 109 2.63 -2.62 -8.15
C PHE A 109 1.45 -1.65 -8.24
N LEU A 110 0.86 -1.44 -9.42
CA LEU A 110 -0.22 -0.47 -9.61
C LEU A 110 -1.45 -0.77 -8.75
N VAL A 111 -1.97 -2.00 -8.89
CA VAL A 111 -3.23 -2.40 -8.27
C VAL A 111 -3.00 -2.70 -6.78
N GLY A 112 -1.90 -3.36 -6.43
CA GLY A 112 -1.57 -3.67 -5.04
C GLY A 112 -1.29 -2.42 -4.21
N CYS A 113 -0.57 -1.42 -4.76
CA CYS A 113 -0.36 -0.15 -4.07
C CYS A 113 -1.69 0.58 -3.81
N PHE A 114 -2.56 0.67 -4.82
CA PHE A 114 -3.87 1.29 -4.67
C PHE A 114 -4.73 0.56 -3.65
N PHE A 115 -4.82 -0.77 -3.77
CA PHE A 115 -5.60 -1.61 -2.89
C PHE A 115 -5.12 -1.51 -1.43
N SER A 116 -3.81 -1.55 -1.21
CA SER A 116 -3.25 -1.44 0.14
C SER A 116 -3.53 -0.08 0.78
N LEU A 117 -3.34 1.00 0.02
CA LEU A 117 -3.64 2.36 0.46
C LEU A 117 -5.14 2.53 0.78
N ALA A 118 -6.03 2.03 -0.08
CA ALA A 118 -7.48 2.06 0.14
C ALA A 118 -7.92 1.17 1.33
N ALA A 119 -7.27 0.02 1.53
CA ALA A 119 -7.50 -0.84 2.68
C ALA A 119 -7.10 -0.14 3.99
N GLY A 120 -6.00 0.60 4.01
CA GLY A 120 -5.58 1.44 5.14
C GLY A 120 -6.59 2.56 5.43
N PHE A 121 -6.97 3.30 4.39
CA PHE A 121 -7.93 4.40 4.46
C PHE A 121 -9.28 3.99 5.06
N THR A 122 -9.79 2.84 4.65
CA THR A 122 -11.10 2.35 5.12
C THR A 122 -11.07 1.77 6.54
N VAL A 123 -9.91 1.51 7.14
CA VAL A 123 -9.80 1.05 8.55
C VAL A 123 -10.30 2.14 9.50
N VAL A 124 -9.85 3.37 9.30
CA VAL A 124 -10.13 4.48 10.22
C VAL A 124 -11.56 5.00 10.07
N ARG A 125 -12.13 4.89 8.86
CA ARG A 125 -13.46 5.45 8.56
C ARG A 125 -14.65 4.58 8.95
N LYS A 126 -14.54 3.25 8.96
CA LYS A 126 -15.66 2.36 9.35
C LYS A 126 -15.89 2.32 10.88
N ARG A 127 -15.54 3.39 11.59
CA ARG A 127 -15.52 3.42 13.05
C ARG A 127 -16.92 3.51 13.66
N ASP A 128 -17.89 4.08 12.96
CA ASP A 128 -19.26 4.18 13.47
C ASP A 128 -19.94 2.79 13.53
N PHE A 129 -19.57 1.89 12.62
CA PHE A 129 -19.92 0.47 12.71
C PHE A 129 -19.28 -0.23 13.92
N LEU A 130 -18.04 0.13 14.27
CA LEU A 130 -17.36 -0.40 15.46
C LEU A 130 -17.97 0.16 16.76
N LYS A 131 -18.37 1.44 16.80
CA LYS A 131 -19.09 2.04 17.94
C LYS A 131 -20.42 1.30 18.20
N PHE A 132 -21.13 0.94 17.14
CA PHE A 132 -22.41 0.21 17.22
C PHE A 132 -22.28 -1.22 17.78
N HIS A 133 -21.14 -1.89 17.56
CA HIS A 133 -20.95 -3.28 18.01
C HIS A 133 -20.30 -3.44 19.39
N CYS A 134 -19.82 -2.36 20.02
CA CYS A 134 -19.04 -2.47 21.25
C CYS A 134 -19.79 -1.98 22.48
N GLY A 135 -20.59 -2.86 23.08
CA GLY A 135 -20.78 -2.83 24.52
C GLY A 135 -19.44 -3.17 25.20
N PHE A 136 -18.81 -2.18 25.84
CA PHE A 136 -17.70 -2.29 26.81
C PHE A 136 -16.37 -3.00 26.44
N HIS A 137 -16.26 -3.78 25.37
CA HIS A 137 -14.95 -4.29 24.96
C HIS A 137 -14.05 -3.14 24.49
N SER A 138 -12.80 -3.13 24.99
CA SER A 138 -11.89 -2.01 24.80
C SER A 138 -11.71 -1.73 23.31
N HIS A 139 -12.27 -0.62 22.83
CA HIS A 139 -12.22 -0.15 21.43
C HIS A 139 -10.83 -0.27 20.79
N LYS A 140 -9.77 -0.13 21.61
CA LYS A 140 -8.36 -0.34 21.24
C LYS A 140 -8.10 -1.74 20.66
N ARG A 141 -8.60 -2.80 21.31
CA ARG A 141 -8.37 -4.21 20.91
C ARG A 141 -9.04 -4.52 19.57
N LEU A 142 -10.29 -4.11 19.39
CA LEU A 142 -11.00 -4.32 18.12
C LEU A 142 -10.37 -3.54 16.97
N PHE A 143 -9.86 -2.34 17.23
CA PHE A 143 -9.11 -1.58 16.25
C PHE A 143 -7.79 -2.27 15.85
N THR A 144 -7.03 -2.79 16.82
CA THR A 144 -5.79 -3.55 16.53
C THR A 144 -6.07 -4.85 15.79
N ASP A 145 -7.12 -5.58 16.18
CA ASP A 145 -7.50 -6.84 15.54
C ASP A 145 -7.93 -6.60 14.07
N LEU A 146 -8.66 -5.50 13.80
CA LEU A 146 -9.03 -5.11 12.44
C LEU A 146 -7.81 -4.75 11.59
N ILE A 147 -6.81 -4.07 12.15
CA ILE A 147 -5.56 -3.76 11.46
C ILE A 147 -4.81 -5.04 11.10
N ILE A 148 -4.61 -5.92 12.08
CA ILE A 148 -3.91 -7.19 11.90
C ILE A 148 -4.63 -8.05 10.86
N ALA A 149 -5.96 -8.19 10.96
CA ALA A 149 -6.76 -8.95 10.01
C ALA A 149 -6.60 -8.44 8.57
N ARG A 150 -6.57 -7.13 8.36
CA ARG A 150 -6.39 -6.54 7.03
C ARG A 150 -4.98 -6.71 6.49
N ILE A 151 -3.95 -6.59 7.34
CA ILE A 151 -2.57 -6.86 6.94
C ILE A 151 -2.42 -8.32 6.53
N ILE A 152 -2.97 -9.26 7.32
CA ILE A 152 -2.98 -10.69 6.98
C ILE A 152 -3.72 -10.90 5.65
N PHE A 153 -4.88 -10.29 5.47
CA PHE A 153 -5.68 -10.42 4.25
C PHE A 153 -4.95 -9.92 2.99
N ILE A 154 -4.28 -8.75 3.06
CA ILE A 154 -3.48 -8.21 1.94
C ILE A 154 -2.34 -9.17 1.59
N ASN A 155 -1.64 -9.71 2.60
CA ASN A 155 -0.55 -10.66 2.40
C ASN A 155 -1.04 -12.02 1.89
N LEU A 156 -2.20 -12.49 2.34
CA LEU A 156 -2.83 -13.72 1.86
C LEU A 156 -3.19 -13.59 0.38
N ILE A 157 -3.76 -12.46 -0.03
CA ILE A 157 -4.06 -12.15 -1.43
C ILE A 157 -2.77 -12.18 -2.26
N LEU A 158 -1.73 -11.47 -1.83
CA LEU A 158 -0.43 -11.47 -2.50
C LEU A 158 0.14 -12.89 -2.61
N GLY A 159 0.13 -13.64 -1.51
CA GLY A 159 0.62 -15.02 -1.45
C GLY A 159 -0.13 -15.95 -2.40
N LEU A 160 -1.47 -15.82 -2.49
CA LEU A 160 -2.30 -16.60 -3.39
C LEU A 160 -2.00 -16.27 -4.87
N LEU A 161 -1.88 -14.98 -5.22
CA LEU A 161 -1.51 -14.55 -6.58
C LEU A 161 -0.15 -15.11 -6.99
N VAL A 162 0.83 -15.05 -6.09
CA VAL A 162 2.17 -15.59 -6.33
C VAL A 162 2.14 -17.11 -6.44
N LEU A 163 1.42 -17.81 -5.56
CA LEU A 163 1.30 -19.26 -5.58
C LEU A 163 0.68 -19.75 -6.90
N LEU A 164 -0.41 -19.10 -7.36
CA LEU A 164 -1.03 -19.44 -8.64
C LEU A 164 -0.07 -19.23 -9.82
N SER A 165 0.66 -18.12 -9.82
CA SER A 165 1.63 -17.80 -10.86
C SER A 165 2.83 -18.77 -10.86
N PHE A 166 3.22 -19.23 -9.67
CA PHE A 166 4.27 -20.23 -9.47
C PHE A 166 3.84 -21.62 -9.95
N ILE A 167 2.62 -22.05 -9.62
CA ILE A 167 2.04 -23.31 -10.12
C ILE A 167 2.00 -23.28 -11.66
N LEU A 168 1.53 -22.18 -12.25
CA LEU A 168 1.47 -22.02 -13.70
C LEU A 168 2.86 -22.15 -14.36
N SER A 169 3.88 -21.58 -13.72
CA SER A 169 5.27 -21.68 -14.19
C SER A 169 5.83 -23.10 -14.08
N ILE A 170 5.53 -23.81 -13.00
CA ILE A 170 5.94 -25.22 -12.81
C ILE A 170 5.29 -26.12 -13.87
N ILE A 171 4.00 -25.92 -14.16
CA ILE A 171 3.28 -26.68 -15.19
C ILE A 171 3.99 -26.56 -16.55
N HIS A 172 4.55 -25.37 -16.84
CA HIS A 172 5.33 -25.11 -18.05
C HIS A 172 6.82 -25.48 -17.95
N GLY A 173 7.25 -26.14 -16.86
CA GLY A 173 8.63 -26.59 -16.68
C GLY A 173 9.63 -25.48 -16.34
N ILE A 174 9.17 -24.27 -15.98
CA ILE A 174 10.03 -23.13 -15.66
C ILE A 174 10.50 -23.22 -14.21
N ARG A 175 11.82 -23.30 -14.02
CA ARG A 175 12.46 -23.33 -12.69
C ARG A 175 12.60 -21.91 -12.13
N ILE A 176 11.92 -21.66 -11.01
CA ILE A 176 11.98 -20.37 -10.30
C ILE A 176 12.98 -20.49 -9.15
N ASN A 177 13.88 -19.50 -9.04
CA ASN A 177 14.89 -19.46 -7.99
C ASN A 177 14.32 -18.89 -6.68
N ALA A 178 14.86 -19.31 -5.52
CA ALA A 178 14.51 -18.82 -4.20
C ALA A 178 14.67 -17.30 -4.03
N ILE A 179 15.51 -16.64 -4.84
CA ILE A 179 15.63 -15.17 -4.86
C ILE A 179 14.26 -14.52 -5.11
N PHE A 180 13.36 -15.18 -5.86
CA PHE A 180 11.99 -14.70 -6.08
C PHE A 180 11.19 -14.51 -4.77
N LEU A 181 11.46 -15.27 -3.71
CA LEU A 181 10.82 -15.08 -2.41
C LEU A 181 11.19 -13.72 -1.77
N LEU A 182 12.40 -13.21 -2.03
CA LEU A 182 12.83 -11.90 -1.56
C LEU A 182 12.05 -10.77 -2.25
N PHE A 183 11.62 -10.97 -3.49
CA PHE A 183 10.73 -10.04 -4.18
C PHE A 183 9.37 -9.95 -3.47
N ILE A 184 8.80 -11.10 -3.09
CA ILE A 184 7.51 -11.16 -2.37
C ILE A 184 7.62 -10.44 -1.03
N LEU A 185 8.74 -10.63 -0.31
CA LEU A 185 9.01 -9.92 0.93
C LEU A 185 9.01 -8.40 0.74
N VAL A 186 9.71 -7.90 -0.29
CA VAL A 186 9.75 -6.46 -0.57
C VAL A 186 8.38 -5.93 -1.03
N ALA A 187 7.62 -6.70 -1.80
CA ALA A 187 6.24 -6.36 -2.16
C ALA A 187 5.33 -6.25 -0.92
N SER A 188 5.43 -7.21 0.00
CA SER A 188 4.71 -7.24 1.26
C SER A 188 5.03 -6.01 2.13
N LEU A 189 6.32 -5.68 2.28
CA LEU A 189 6.75 -4.49 3.02
C LEU A 189 6.25 -3.19 2.38
N LEU A 190 6.33 -3.07 1.04
CA LEU A 190 5.78 -1.92 0.32
C LEU A 190 4.28 -1.78 0.56
N PHE A 191 3.52 -2.87 0.48
CA PHE A 191 2.08 -2.84 0.73
C PHE A 191 1.78 -2.44 2.18
N LEU A 192 2.51 -2.97 3.17
CA LEU A 192 2.36 -2.57 4.56
C LEU A 192 2.65 -1.07 4.75
N PHE A 193 3.70 -0.55 4.13
CA PHE A 193 4.03 0.88 4.15
C PHE A 193 2.88 1.74 3.61
N LEU A 194 2.34 1.40 2.44
CA LEU A 194 1.22 2.14 1.84
C LEU A 194 -0.08 1.96 2.63
N PHE A 195 -0.31 0.80 3.24
CA PHE A 195 -1.44 0.59 4.14
C PHE A 195 -1.42 1.58 5.31
N LEU A 196 -0.25 1.78 5.93
CA LEU A 196 -0.11 2.73 7.04
C LEU A 196 -0.30 4.18 6.60
N ILE A 197 0.21 4.56 5.42
CA ILE A 197 -0.08 5.87 4.84
C ILE A 197 -1.60 6.03 4.62
N GLY A 198 -2.25 5.00 4.10
CA GLY A 198 -3.71 4.96 3.94
C GLY A 198 -4.44 5.23 5.26
N MET A 199 -3.99 4.63 6.36
CA MET A 199 -4.55 4.89 7.70
C MET A 199 -4.39 6.36 8.12
N VAL A 200 -3.21 6.95 7.88
CA VAL A 200 -2.96 8.37 8.18
C VAL A 200 -3.93 9.25 7.39
N VAL A 201 -4.10 9.00 6.09
CA VAL A 201 -5.05 9.74 5.24
C VAL A 201 -6.50 9.55 5.73
N GLY A 202 -6.86 8.34 6.16
CA GLY A 202 -8.17 8.03 6.73
C GLY A 202 -8.49 8.78 8.03
N ALA A 203 -7.47 9.33 8.71
CA ALA A 203 -7.66 10.13 9.91
C ALA A 203 -8.20 11.54 9.63
N ILE A 204 -8.14 12.03 8.39
CA ILE A 204 -8.67 13.33 7.96
C ILE A 204 -10.21 13.35 8.12
N LYS A 205 -10.72 14.41 8.78
CA LYS A 205 -12.15 14.54 9.14
C LYS A 205 -13.05 14.56 7.90
N GLU A 206 -12.76 15.44 6.95
CA GLU A 206 -13.60 15.66 5.77
C GLU A 206 -13.52 14.55 4.73
N LYS A 207 -14.69 14.12 4.23
CA LYS A 207 -14.79 12.97 3.33
C LYS A 207 -14.02 13.17 2.03
N TYR A 208 -14.32 14.27 1.36
CA TYR A 208 -13.80 14.66 0.05
C TYR A 208 -12.31 14.96 0.11
N THR A 209 -11.88 15.78 1.06
CA THR A 209 -10.47 16.15 1.26
C THR A 209 -9.60 14.91 1.46
N ALA A 210 -10.02 13.95 2.27
CA ALA A 210 -9.27 12.71 2.46
C ALA A 210 -9.19 11.85 1.19
N LEU A 211 -10.24 11.84 0.34
CA LEU A 211 -10.23 11.11 -0.92
C LEU A 211 -9.29 11.76 -1.94
N VAL A 212 -9.29 13.10 -2.04
CA VAL A 212 -8.35 13.84 -2.89
C VAL A 212 -6.91 13.56 -2.44
N VAL A 213 -6.63 13.66 -1.14
CA VAL A 213 -5.30 13.35 -0.59
C VAL A 213 -4.91 11.89 -0.86
N LEU A 214 -5.83 10.94 -0.74
CA LEU A 214 -5.57 9.52 -1.04
C LEU A 214 -5.09 9.35 -2.49
N VAL A 215 -5.79 9.96 -3.44
CA VAL A 215 -5.46 9.92 -4.86
C VAL A 215 -4.13 10.62 -5.13
N THR A 216 -3.92 11.82 -4.58
CA THR A 216 -2.65 12.56 -4.72
C THR A 216 -1.47 11.76 -4.17
N VAL A 217 -1.62 11.13 -3.00
CA VAL A 217 -0.59 10.28 -2.39
C VAL A 217 -0.31 9.05 -3.25
N TYR A 218 -1.35 8.41 -3.79
CA TYR A 218 -1.19 7.28 -4.71
C TYR A 218 -0.37 7.68 -5.94
N PHE A 219 -0.78 8.72 -6.66
CA PHE A 219 -0.07 9.19 -7.85
C PHE A 219 1.34 9.71 -7.52
N GLY A 220 1.47 10.37 -6.37
CA GLY A 220 2.74 10.84 -5.82
C GLY A 220 3.73 9.70 -5.61
N ALA A 221 3.30 8.64 -4.91
CA ALA A 221 4.14 7.51 -4.57
C ALA A 221 4.46 6.59 -5.76
N VAL A 222 3.48 6.35 -6.64
CA VAL A 222 3.57 5.38 -7.73
C VAL A 222 4.20 5.96 -9.00
N PHE A 223 4.00 7.25 -9.29
CA PHE A 223 4.48 7.86 -10.53
C PHE A 223 5.45 9.01 -10.29
N PHE A 224 5.05 10.01 -9.48
CA PHE A 224 5.82 11.25 -9.36
C PHE A 224 7.18 11.06 -8.68
N ILE A 225 7.23 10.35 -7.54
CA ILE A 225 8.47 10.06 -6.82
C ILE A 225 9.41 9.22 -7.70
N PRO A 226 8.96 8.10 -8.31
CA PRO A 226 9.80 7.34 -9.23
C PRO A 226 10.36 8.17 -10.39
N TRP A 227 9.50 8.92 -11.07
CA TRP A 227 9.89 9.78 -12.18
C TRP A 227 10.92 10.84 -11.77
N THR A 228 10.74 11.48 -10.61
CA THR A 228 11.65 12.51 -10.10
C THR A 228 13.02 11.92 -9.79
N ILE A 229 13.07 10.78 -9.08
CA ILE A 229 14.33 10.12 -8.73
C ILE A 229 15.05 9.67 -10.00
N GLU A 230 14.33 9.09 -10.95
CA GLU A 230 14.88 8.69 -12.24
C GLU A 230 15.45 9.89 -13.00
N LYS A 231 14.76 11.04 -13.02
CA LYS A 231 15.28 12.26 -13.66
C LYS A 231 16.54 12.79 -13.00
N ILE A 232 16.60 12.80 -11.66
CA ILE A 232 17.78 13.23 -10.91
C ILE A 232 18.96 12.31 -11.22
N THR A 233 18.74 10.99 -11.26
CA THR A 233 19.81 10.03 -11.50
C THR A 233 20.24 10.01 -12.96
N GLN A 234 19.32 10.22 -13.90
CA GLN A 234 19.63 10.45 -15.32
C GLN A 234 20.53 11.68 -15.51
N LEU A 235 20.21 12.81 -14.87
CA LEU A 235 21.02 14.03 -14.96
C LEU A 235 22.42 13.82 -14.38
N SER A 236 22.52 13.15 -13.22
CA SER A 236 23.80 12.82 -12.59
C SER A 236 24.63 11.83 -13.42
N ALA A 237 23.99 10.86 -14.08
CA ALA A 237 24.67 9.93 -14.97
C ALA A 237 25.14 10.64 -16.25
N ALA A 238 24.32 11.52 -16.81
CA ALA A 238 24.64 12.25 -18.03
C ALA A 238 25.84 13.21 -17.87
N SER A 239 26.04 13.78 -16.67
CA SER A 239 27.20 14.64 -16.40
C SER A 239 28.51 13.86 -16.16
N ASN A 240 28.41 12.61 -15.72
CA ASN A 240 29.57 11.81 -15.28
C ASN A 240 30.04 10.76 -16.29
N ILE A 241 29.19 10.38 -17.27
CA ILE A 241 29.50 9.36 -18.26
C ILE A 241 29.93 10.05 -19.55
N GLU A 242 31.15 9.76 -20.02
CA GLU A 242 31.64 10.22 -21.32
C GLU A 242 30.62 9.85 -22.41
N SER A 243 30.30 10.81 -23.29
CA SER A 243 29.35 10.52 -24.37
C SER A 243 29.92 9.43 -25.29
N LEU A 244 29.09 8.46 -25.67
CA LEU A 244 29.48 7.38 -26.58
C LEU A 244 30.15 7.92 -27.86
N PHE A 245 29.67 9.03 -28.40
CA PHE A 245 30.29 9.66 -29.57
C PHE A 245 31.76 10.05 -29.34
N ASN A 246 32.06 10.75 -28.24
CA ASN A 246 33.45 11.12 -27.92
C ASN A 246 34.32 9.89 -27.63
N PHE A 247 33.73 8.89 -26.97
CA PHE A 247 34.39 7.63 -26.69
C PHE A 247 34.81 6.92 -27.99
N GLU A 248 33.85 6.68 -28.89
CA GLU A 248 34.06 6.04 -30.20
C GLU A 248 35.00 6.86 -31.09
N LEU A 249 34.83 8.18 -31.14
CA LEU A 249 35.71 9.07 -31.91
C LEU A 249 37.16 8.93 -31.47
N THR A 250 37.40 8.73 -30.17
CA THR A 250 38.77 8.57 -29.68
C THR A 250 39.32 7.17 -29.93
N ASN A 251 38.50 6.13 -29.85
CA ASN A 251 38.89 4.79 -30.27
C ASN A 251 39.31 4.79 -31.74
N ILE A 252 38.51 5.39 -32.63
CA ILE A 252 38.84 5.55 -34.05
C ILE A 252 40.19 6.24 -34.24
N LYS A 253 40.46 7.33 -33.50
CA LYS A 253 41.76 8.01 -33.58
C LYS A 253 42.93 7.09 -33.19
N ILE A 254 42.74 6.22 -32.19
CA ILE A 254 43.74 5.22 -31.82
C ILE A 254 43.93 4.24 -32.99
N TYR A 255 42.85 3.66 -33.52
CA TYR A 255 42.89 2.74 -34.66
C TYR A 255 43.59 3.33 -35.88
N THR A 256 43.21 4.53 -36.31
CA THR A 256 43.83 5.21 -37.47
C THR A 256 45.31 5.51 -37.22
N LYS A 257 45.71 5.82 -35.97
CA LYS A 257 47.11 6.04 -35.61
C LYS A 257 47.93 4.74 -35.63
N VAL A 258 47.33 3.63 -35.24
CA VAL A 258 47.92 2.29 -35.34
C VAL A 258 48.13 1.92 -36.81
N GLU A 259 47.06 2.02 -37.60
CA GLU A 259 47.04 1.66 -39.02
C GLU A 259 48.05 2.48 -39.81
N ARG A 260 48.09 3.80 -39.59
CA ARG A 260 49.06 4.70 -40.23
C ARG A 260 50.51 4.30 -39.93
N ARG A 261 50.83 3.95 -38.68
CA ARG A 261 52.20 3.53 -38.31
C ARG A 261 52.58 2.20 -38.95
N LEU A 262 51.68 1.22 -38.95
CA LEU A 262 51.94 -0.07 -39.61
C LEU A 262 52.12 0.11 -41.11
N PHE A 263 51.35 1.00 -41.73
CA PHE A 263 51.50 1.36 -43.13
C PHE A 263 52.83 2.07 -43.42
N GLU A 264 53.26 3.00 -42.57
CA GLU A 264 54.54 3.70 -42.70
C GLU A 264 55.75 2.76 -42.50
N GLU A 265 55.66 1.80 -41.56
CA GLU A 265 56.74 0.84 -41.25
C GLU A 265 56.86 -0.29 -42.30
N PHE A 266 55.75 -0.81 -42.84
CA PHE A 266 55.75 -2.02 -43.68
C PHE A 266 55.16 -1.86 -45.08
N GLY A 267 54.54 -0.70 -45.38
CA GLY A 267 53.88 -0.44 -46.65
C GLY A 267 52.59 -1.24 -46.86
N ILE A 268 52.14 -1.30 -48.11
CA ILE A 268 50.96 -2.07 -48.52
C ILE A 268 51.39 -3.49 -48.88
N PHE A 269 50.89 -4.47 -48.13
CA PHE A 269 51.01 -5.88 -48.51
C PHE A 269 50.21 -6.14 -49.79
N LYS A 270 50.85 -6.70 -50.81
CA LYS A 270 50.13 -7.19 -51.99
C LYS A 270 49.41 -8.50 -51.64
N PRO A 271 48.29 -8.81 -52.31
CA PRO A 271 47.65 -10.11 -52.17
C PRO A 271 48.66 -11.23 -52.45
N GLY A 272 48.87 -12.12 -51.47
CA GLY A 272 49.84 -13.21 -51.58
C GLY A 272 51.26 -12.87 -51.15
N ASP A 273 51.52 -11.76 -50.46
CA ASP A 273 52.81 -11.49 -49.78
C ASP A 273 52.87 -12.17 -48.40
N LYS A 274 54.01 -12.80 -48.09
CA LYS A 274 54.19 -13.59 -46.87
C LYS A 274 54.56 -12.62 -45.74
N PRO A 275 53.81 -12.54 -44.63
CA PRO A 275 54.14 -11.62 -43.55
C PRO A 275 55.52 -11.95 -42.97
N THR A 276 56.38 -10.95 -42.82
CA THR A 276 57.70 -11.13 -42.22
C THR A 276 57.56 -11.45 -40.72
N LYS A 277 58.52 -12.16 -40.13
CA LYS A 277 58.51 -12.43 -38.68
C LYS A 277 58.49 -11.14 -37.86
N GLU A 278 59.13 -10.10 -38.36
CA GLU A 278 59.18 -8.78 -37.74
C GLU A 278 57.82 -8.09 -37.77
N PHE A 279 57.08 -8.17 -38.89
CA PHE A 279 55.70 -7.69 -38.98
C PHE A 279 54.78 -8.42 -38.00
N ILE A 280 54.88 -9.75 -37.90
CA ILE A 280 54.09 -10.56 -36.96
C ILE A 280 54.36 -10.12 -35.52
N LYS A 281 55.65 -10.02 -35.14
CA LYS A 281 56.07 -9.54 -33.82
C LYS A 281 55.52 -8.14 -33.54
N ARG A 282 55.54 -7.25 -34.54
CA ARG A 282 55.05 -5.88 -34.40
C ARG A 282 53.52 -5.82 -34.23
N ILE A 283 52.77 -6.64 -34.95
CA ILE A 283 51.32 -6.77 -34.71
C ILE A 283 51.07 -7.27 -33.30
N ASP A 284 51.81 -8.29 -32.83
CA ASP A 284 51.65 -8.80 -31.47
C ASP A 284 51.93 -7.71 -30.42
N GLU A 285 52.95 -6.87 -30.63
CA GLU A 285 53.24 -5.70 -29.79
C GLU A 285 52.12 -4.65 -29.83
N VAL A 286 51.55 -4.35 -31.00
CA VAL A 286 50.44 -3.42 -31.17
C VAL A 286 49.18 -3.94 -30.47
N VAL A 287 48.85 -5.22 -30.64
CA VAL A 287 47.74 -5.91 -29.97
C VAL A 287 47.95 -5.95 -28.47
N ALA A 288 49.19 -6.11 -28.00
CA ALA A 288 49.52 -6.10 -26.59
C ALA A 288 49.41 -4.69 -25.97
N ASN A 289 49.90 -3.65 -26.65
CA ASN A 289 50.06 -2.32 -26.05
C ASN A 289 48.92 -1.35 -26.36
N GLU A 290 48.52 -1.24 -27.63
CA GLU A 290 47.65 -0.15 -28.11
C GLU A 290 46.17 -0.53 -27.98
N PHE A 291 45.85 -1.79 -28.26
CA PHE A 291 44.53 -2.31 -27.93
C PHE A 291 44.31 -2.39 -26.42
N GLU A 292 45.36 -2.55 -25.61
CA GLU A 292 45.25 -2.46 -24.15
C GLU A 292 44.81 -1.06 -23.70
N GLU A 293 45.22 0.00 -24.41
CA GLU A 293 44.72 1.35 -24.14
C GLU A 293 43.20 1.46 -24.38
N ILE A 294 42.71 0.90 -25.49
CA ILE A 294 41.28 0.86 -25.80
C ILE A 294 40.52 0.06 -24.73
N PHE A 295 41.01 -1.12 -24.37
CA PHE A 295 40.39 -1.93 -23.31
C PHE A 295 40.43 -1.23 -21.94
N LYS A 296 41.51 -0.48 -21.62
CA LYS A 296 41.58 0.35 -20.41
C LYS A 296 40.51 1.43 -20.41
N ARG A 297 40.27 2.08 -21.55
CA ARG A 297 39.21 3.08 -21.69
C ARG A 297 37.81 2.47 -21.56
N GLU A 298 37.52 1.36 -22.24
CA GLU A 298 36.25 0.64 -22.11
C GLU A 298 36.02 0.19 -20.65
N ASN A 299 37.07 -0.23 -19.95
CA ASN A 299 36.99 -0.58 -18.53
C ASN A 299 36.77 0.64 -17.62
N ASN A 300 37.38 1.80 -17.91
CA ASN A 300 37.13 3.05 -17.19
C ASN A 300 35.68 3.54 -17.38
N LEU A 301 35.14 3.44 -18.60
CA LEU A 301 33.74 3.73 -18.89
C LEU A 301 32.81 2.82 -18.07
N LYS A 302 33.09 1.51 -18.07
CA LYS A 302 32.37 0.52 -17.26
C LYS A 302 32.40 0.86 -15.77
N LEU A 303 33.57 1.22 -15.22
CA LEU A 303 33.69 1.61 -13.80
C LEU A 303 32.87 2.85 -13.48
N SER A 304 32.84 3.82 -14.39
CA SER A 304 32.04 5.06 -14.28
C SER A 304 30.52 4.77 -14.32
N GLN A 305 30.10 3.87 -15.21
CA GLN A 305 28.72 3.36 -15.25
C GLN A 305 28.36 2.63 -13.96
N LEU A 306 29.23 1.73 -13.48
CA LEU A 306 29.02 0.97 -12.25
C LEU A 306 28.86 1.89 -11.03
N LYS A 307 29.65 2.96 -10.94
CA LYS A 307 29.54 3.97 -9.88
C LYS A 307 28.17 4.67 -9.94
N SER A 308 27.74 5.08 -11.14
CA SER A 308 26.44 5.73 -11.35
C SER A 308 25.26 4.80 -11.02
N ILE A 309 25.35 3.53 -11.41
CA ILE A 309 24.37 2.48 -11.07
C ILE A 309 24.28 2.29 -9.55
N LYS A 310 25.43 2.17 -8.86
CA LYS A 310 25.48 2.06 -7.39
C LYS A 310 24.79 3.24 -6.73
N THR A 311 25.11 4.46 -7.13
CA THR A 311 24.48 5.67 -6.60
C THR A 311 22.96 5.66 -6.85
N ASN A 312 22.51 5.30 -8.05
CA ASN A 312 21.09 5.21 -8.35
C ASN A 312 20.36 4.16 -7.50
N GLN A 313 20.94 2.98 -7.32
CA GLN A 313 20.35 1.93 -6.49
C GLN A 313 20.33 2.31 -5.00
N ILE A 314 21.37 3.00 -4.51
CA ILE A 314 21.39 3.54 -3.14
C ILE A 314 20.28 4.59 -2.95
N ILE A 315 20.15 5.57 -3.86
CA ILE A 315 19.09 6.58 -3.78
C ILE A 315 17.72 5.91 -3.86
N SER A 316 17.55 4.95 -4.77
CA SER A 316 16.30 4.21 -4.93
C SER A 316 15.93 3.44 -3.67
N SER A 317 16.92 2.90 -2.95
CA SER A 317 16.69 2.17 -1.70
C SER A 317 16.19 3.05 -0.54
N LEU A 318 16.29 4.38 -0.65
CA LEU A 318 15.74 5.30 0.35
C LEU A 318 14.21 5.46 0.27
N PHE A 319 13.59 5.04 -0.85
CA PHE A 319 12.15 5.20 -1.08
C PHE A 319 11.52 3.84 -1.39
N PRO A 320 10.55 3.35 -0.60
CA PRO A 320 10.00 2.00 -0.76
C PRO A 320 9.48 1.68 -2.17
N THR A 321 8.85 2.64 -2.85
CA THR A 321 8.34 2.44 -4.23
C THR A 321 9.47 2.33 -5.24
N MET A 322 10.50 3.17 -5.14
CA MET A 322 11.68 3.06 -6.02
C MET A 322 12.55 1.84 -5.70
N PHE A 323 12.62 1.44 -4.44
CA PHE A 323 13.31 0.22 -4.04
C PHE A 323 12.65 -1.01 -4.69
N TYR A 324 11.32 -1.08 -4.66
CA TYR A 324 10.55 -2.11 -5.36
C TYR A 324 10.84 -2.11 -6.86
N LEU A 325 10.78 -0.95 -7.52
CA LEU A 325 11.03 -0.83 -8.96
C LEU A 325 12.49 -1.19 -9.33
N SER A 326 13.46 -0.80 -8.51
CA SER A 326 14.86 -1.16 -8.70
C SER A 326 15.08 -2.67 -8.52
N LEU A 327 14.46 -3.29 -7.52
CA LEU A 327 14.55 -4.73 -7.30
C LEU A 327 13.93 -5.51 -8.47
N ARG A 328 12.73 -5.10 -8.90
CA ARG A 328 12.04 -5.62 -10.07
C ARG A 328 12.97 -5.62 -11.29
N LYS A 329 13.64 -4.50 -11.57
CA LYS A 329 14.56 -4.37 -12.70
C LYS A 329 15.74 -5.33 -12.59
N GLU A 330 16.38 -5.45 -11.42
CA GLU A 330 17.51 -6.37 -11.25
C GLU A 330 17.11 -7.86 -11.30
N MET A 331 15.91 -8.19 -10.86
CA MET A 331 15.39 -9.57 -10.88
C MET A 331 14.91 -10.01 -12.26
N SER A 332 14.48 -9.07 -13.10
CA SER A 332 14.14 -9.30 -14.51
C SER A 332 15.31 -9.86 -15.34
N SER A 333 16.53 -9.83 -14.80
CA SER A 333 17.78 -10.08 -15.51
C SER A 333 18.19 -9.01 -16.51
N ALA A 334 17.30 -8.10 -16.94
CA ALA A 334 17.66 -6.88 -17.69
C ALA A 334 18.18 -5.74 -16.78
N GLY A 335 18.49 -6.07 -15.52
CA GLY A 335 19.10 -5.18 -14.55
C GLY A 335 20.42 -4.59 -14.98
N PHE A 336 20.77 -3.46 -14.37
CA PHE A 336 22.02 -2.76 -14.65
C PHE A 336 23.25 -3.64 -14.36
N LEU A 337 23.17 -4.52 -13.36
CA LEU A 337 24.28 -5.40 -13.02
C LEU A 337 24.59 -6.43 -14.11
N ASN A 338 23.56 -6.99 -14.74
CA ASN A 338 23.77 -7.91 -15.86
C ASN A 338 24.22 -7.19 -17.12
N LEU A 339 23.81 -5.94 -17.34
CA LEU A 339 24.35 -5.12 -18.43
C LEU A 339 25.85 -4.91 -18.28
N ILE A 340 26.34 -4.65 -17.05
CA ILE A 340 27.78 -4.49 -16.78
C ILE A 340 28.54 -5.81 -16.95
N ASP A 341 27.96 -6.93 -16.50
CA ASP A 341 28.54 -8.25 -16.73
C ASP A 341 28.59 -8.60 -18.22
N PHE A 342 27.50 -8.34 -18.95
CA PHE A 342 27.41 -8.57 -20.37
C PHE A 342 28.42 -7.72 -21.14
N HIS A 343 28.61 -6.46 -20.73
CA HIS A 343 29.67 -5.62 -21.26
C HIS A 343 31.05 -6.26 -21.02
N SER A 344 31.32 -6.73 -19.81
CA SER A 344 32.59 -7.39 -19.47
C SER A 344 32.84 -8.66 -20.29
N PHE A 345 31.77 -9.44 -20.51
CA PHE A 345 31.79 -10.62 -21.34
C PHE A 345 32.09 -10.25 -22.80
N ASN A 346 31.38 -9.26 -23.35
CA ASN A 346 31.63 -8.75 -24.70
C ASN A 346 33.08 -8.27 -24.86
N LEU A 347 33.64 -7.51 -23.90
CA LEU A 347 35.04 -7.06 -23.93
C LEU A 347 36.02 -8.23 -23.99
N LYS A 348 35.81 -9.24 -23.15
CA LYS A 348 36.63 -10.45 -23.14
C LYS A 348 36.59 -11.14 -24.50
N MET A 349 35.38 -11.31 -25.05
CA MET A 349 35.19 -11.97 -26.33
C MET A 349 35.75 -11.17 -27.51
N LYS A 350 35.63 -9.84 -27.51
CA LYS A 350 36.30 -8.96 -28.48
C LYS A 350 37.81 -9.19 -28.47
N LYS A 351 38.42 -9.22 -27.29
CA LYS A 351 39.87 -9.44 -27.13
C LYS A 351 40.31 -10.81 -27.65
N GLU A 352 39.56 -11.86 -27.32
CA GLU A 352 39.86 -13.21 -27.77
C GLU A 352 39.64 -13.36 -29.28
N PHE A 353 38.58 -12.76 -29.82
CA PHE A 353 38.30 -12.76 -31.25
C PHE A 353 39.37 -12.00 -32.04
N LEU A 354 39.84 -10.86 -31.55
CA LEU A 354 40.90 -10.11 -32.22
C LEU A 354 42.20 -10.94 -32.31
N LYS A 355 42.58 -11.61 -31.22
CA LYS A 355 43.75 -12.50 -31.22
C LYS A 355 43.58 -13.65 -32.20
N PHE A 356 42.40 -14.26 -32.21
CA PHE A 356 42.05 -15.31 -33.17
C PHE A 356 42.14 -14.79 -34.61
N TYR A 357 41.49 -13.66 -34.89
CA TYR A 357 41.44 -13.04 -36.21
C TYR A 357 42.84 -12.71 -36.75
N VAL A 358 43.69 -12.08 -35.93
CA VAL A 358 45.08 -11.78 -36.32
C VAL A 358 45.85 -13.05 -36.62
N LYS A 359 45.76 -14.06 -35.74
CA LYS A 359 46.45 -15.34 -35.92
C LYS A 359 46.00 -16.05 -37.19
N GLU A 360 44.69 -16.15 -37.42
CA GLU A 360 44.13 -16.81 -38.59
C GLU A 360 44.43 -16.03 -39.87
N ARG A 361 44.33 -14.70 -39.88
CA ARG A 361 44.69 -13.87 -41.03
C ARG A 361 46.16 -14.01 -41.43
N LEU A 362 47.05 -14.19 -40.46
CA LEU A 362 48.46 -14.49 -40.74
C LEU A 362 48.68 -15.93 -41.26
N ASN A 363 47.77 -16.86 -40.93
CA ASN A 363 47.82 -18.26 -41.34
C ASN A 363 47.04 -18.56 -42.64
N GLU A 364 46.11 -17.70 -43.08
CA GLU A 364 45.28 -17.82 -44.30
C GLU A 364 46.11 -18.11 -45.55
N TRP A 365 47.38 -17.72 -45.54
CA TRP A 365 48.39 -18.06 -46.53
C TRP A 365 48.55 -19.56 -46.83
N LYS A 366 48.00 -20.45 -45.99
CA LYS A 366 48.04 -21.91 -46.16
C LYS A 366 46.83 -22.51 -46.89
N GLY A 367 45.80 -21.71 -47.23
CA GLY A 367 44.67 -22.14 -48.06
C GLY A 367 43.74 -23.19 -47.43
N GLY A 368 43.02 -22.82 -46.37
CA GLY A 368 42.02 -23.69 -45.73
C GLY A 368 40.72 -22.95 -45.41
N ASP A 369 39.67 -23.71 -45.11
CA ASP A 369 38.36 -23.17 -44.71
C ASP A 369 38.48 -22.30 -43.45
N VAL A 370 37.67 -21.24 -43.38
CA VAL A 370 37.64 -20.33 -42.22
C VAL A 370 37.23 -21.10 -40.97
N GLN A 371 38.12 -21.15 -39.98
CA GLN A 371 37.79 -21.76 -38.70
C GLN A 371 36.76 -20.90 -37.96
N ASN A 372 35.78 -21.56 -37.34
CA ASN A 372 34.82 -20.85 -36.50
C ASN A 372 35.47 -20.48 -35.16
N PHE A 373 35.37 -19.20 -34.77
CA PHE A 373 35.87 -18.73 -33.47
C PHE A 373 34.99 -19.25 -32.33
N ILE A 374 33.67 -19.26 -32.52
CA ILE A 374 32.71 -19.68 -31.50
C ILE A 374 32.63 -21.21 -31.50
N LYS A 375 32.85 -21.83 -30.34
CA LYS A 375 32.62 -23.26 -30.14
C LYS A 375 31.43 -23.50 -29.23
N GLY A 376 30.50 -24.36 -29.66
CA GLY A 376 29.34 -24.74 -28.85
C GLY A 376 28.44 -23.55 -28.46
N ASN A 377 28.38 -23.24 -27.16
CA ASN A 377 27.54 -22.19 -26.56
C ASN A 377 28.36 -20.97 -26.07
N GLU A 378 29.58 -20.79 -26.55
CA GLU A 378 30.45 -19.66 -26.15
C GLU A 378 29.90 -18.28 -26.56
N ASN A 379 28.89 -18.22 -27.43
CA ASN A 379 28.20 -16.99 -27.83
C ASN A 379 26.98 -16.63 -26.97
N GLU A 380 26.78 -17.36 -25.86
CA GLU A 380 25.63 -17.17 -25.00
C GLU A 380 26.01 -16.51 -23.68
N PHE A 381 25.38 -15.38 -23.37
CA PHE A 381 25.47 -14.79 -22.04
C PHE A 381 24.23 -15.14 -21.23
N MET A 382 24.40 -16.04 -20.26
CA MET A 382 23.34 -16.43 -19.33
C MET A 382 23.19 -15.37 -18.22
N ALA A 383 22.16 -14.52 -18.35
CA ALA A 383 21.87 -13.50 -17.35
C ALA A 383 21.29 -14.11 -16.06
N LYS A 384 21.62 -13.50 -14.92
CA LYS A 384 21.22 -14.01 -13.60
C LYS A 384 20.28 -13.02 -12.92
N SER A 385 19.21 -13.48 -12.28
CA SER A 385 18.45 -12.61 -11.38
C SER A 385 19.33 -12.19 -10.20
N ARG A 386 19.45 -10.89 -9.98
CA ARG A 386 20.30 -10.30 -8.94
C ARG A 386 19.49 -9.43 -7.99
N LEU A 387 20.07 -9.17 -6.82
CA LEU A 387 19.59 -8.15 -5.90
C LEU A 387 20.32 -6.83 -6.19
N PRO A 388 19.66 -5.67 -6.06
CA PRO A 388 20.30 -4.37 -6.23
C PRO A 388 21.34 -4.11 -5.13
N TYR A 389 22.34 -3.27 -5.43
CA TYR A 389 23.19 -2.69 -4.39
C TYR A 389 22.33 -1.94 -3.38
N GLY A 390 22.66 -2.10 -2.10
CA GLY A 390 21.86 -1.52 -1.03
C GLY A 390 20.55 -2.25 -0.74
N PHE A 391 20.36 -3.49 -1.20
CA PHE A 391 19.17 -4.29 -0.85
C PHE A 391 18.87 -4.32 0.65
N GLY A 392 19.89 -4.57 1.49
CA GLY A 392 19.74 -4.53 2.95
C GLY A 392 19.39 -3.14 3.48
N LEU A 393 19.94 -2.08 2.89
CA LEU A 393 19.61 -0.70 3.23
C LEU A 393 18.15 -0.39 2.87
N GLY A 394 17.67 -0.84 1.71
CA GLY A 394 16.29 -0.68 1.27
C GLY A 394 15.29 -1.37 2.19
N ILE A 395 15.59 -2.59 2.64
CA ILE A 395 14.78 -3.27 3.67
C ILE A 395 14.80 -2.46 4.97
N GLY A 396 15.99 -2.07 5.45
CA GLY A 396 16.15 -1.33 6.70
C GLY A 396 15.38 -0.02 6.71
N VAL A 397 15.52 0.79 5.66
CA VAL A 397 14.80 2.06 5.50
C VAL A 397 13.29 1.83 5.42
N THR A 398 12.84 0.84 4.63
CA THR A 398 11.40 0.54 4.52
C THR A 398 10.81 0.13 5.87
N VAL A 399 11.50 -0.72 6.64
CA VAL A 399 11.07 -1.13 7.99
C VAL A 399 11.04 0.06 8.95
N LEU A 400 12.07 0.92 8.95
CA LEU A 400 12.09 2.12 9.79
C LEU A 400 10.94 3.08 9.45
N LEU A 401 10.64 3.27 8.16
CA LEU A 401 9.50 4.06 7.71
C LEU A 401 8.19 3.42 8.18
N ILE A 402 8.02 2.10 8.04
CA ILE A 402 6.84 1.38 8.55
C ILE A 402 6.65 1.63 10.05
N ILE A 403 7.70 1.50 10.86
CA ILE A 403 7.64 1.76 12.30
C ILE A 403 7.25 3.21 12.59
N GLY A 404 7.86 4.17 11.89
CA GLY A 404 7.56 5.59 12.04
C GLY A 404 6.10 5.94 11.68
N PHE A 405 5.61 5.41 10.56
CA PHE A 405 4.22 5.60 10.12
C PHE A 405 3.22 4.87 11.02
N LEU A 406 3.59 3.70 11.57
CA LEU A 406 2.76 3.00 12.55
C LEU A 406 2.61 3.83 13.83
N PHE A 407 3.71 4.37 14.36
CA PHE A 407 3.68 5.27 15.52
C PHE A 407 2.83 6.52 15.23
N TRP A 408 3.00 7.12 14.05
CA TRP A 408 2.23 8.30 13.65
C TRP A 408 0.73 8.00 13.51
N ALA A 409 0.37 6.90 12.86
CA ALA A 409 -1.02 6.46 12.73
C ALA A 409 -1.66 6.18 14.09
N CYS A 410 -0.95 5.50 15.00
CA CYS A 410 -1.40 5.28 16.38
C CYS A 410 -1.59 6.60 17.14
N ARG A 411 -0.65 7.55 17.03
CA ARG A 411 -0.76 8.86 17.69
C ARG A 411 -1.95 9.67 17.16
N LEU A 412 -2.16 9.70 15.85
CA LEU A 412 -3.31 10.36 15.24
C LEU A 412 -4.63 9.74 15.71
N HIS A 413 -4.68 8.40 15.79
CA HIS A 413 -5.84 7.69 16.30
C HIS A 413 -6.14 8.04 17.77
N LEU A 414 -5.12 8.02 18.64
CA LEU A 414 -5.27 8.38 20.05
C LEU A 414 -5.68 9.84 20.24
N ASN A 415 -5.10 10.77 19.47
CA ASN A 415 -5.49 12.18 19.52
C ASN A 415 -6.93 12.40 19.08
N ARG A 416 -7.38 11.66 18.06
CA ARG A 416 -8.77 11.69 17.61
C ARG A 416 -9.71 11.14 18.67
N LEU A 417 -9.36 10.02 19.32
CA LEU A 417 -10.11 9.49 20.46
C LEU A 417 -10.27 10.51 21.58
N LYS A 418 -9.19 11.22 21.92
CA LYS A 418 -9.22 12.29 22.95
C LYS A 418 -10.07 13.49 22.56
N ARG A 419 -10.11 13.88 21.28
CA ARG A 419 -10.98 14.98 20.83
C ARG A 419 -12.45 14.61 20.89
N GLU A 420 -12.78 13.38 20.51
CA GLU A 420 -14.16 12.88 20.57
C GLU A 420 -14.62 12.68 22.03
N SER A 421 -13.72 12.30 22.95
CA SER A 421 -14.08 12.22 24.38
C SER A 421 -14.28 13.60 25.02
N LYS A 422 -13.58 14.64 24.54
CA LYS A 422 -13.75 16.03 24.99
C LYS A 422 -15.00 16.73 24.43
N GLY A 423 -15.68 16.12 23.46
CA GLY A 423 -16.91 16.67 22.88
C GLY A 423 -18.17 16.36 23.69
N ILE A 424 -18.02 15.74 24.86
CA ILE A 424 -19.12 15.44 25.79
C ILE A 424 -18.81 16.09 27.15
N ASP A 425 -18.33 17.33 27.15
CA ASP A 425 -18.49 18.19 28.34
C ASP A 425 -19.86 18.85 28.17
N ILE A 426 -20.90 18.21 28.71
CA ILE A 426 -22.21 18.84 28.84
C ILE A 426 -22.11 19.77 30.05
N ASP A 427 -21.70 21.02 29.82
CA ASP A 427 -21.81 22.06 30.84
C ASP A 427 -23.30 22.43 30.96
N ILE A 428 -24.00 21.79 31.90
CA ILE A 428 -25.38 22.14 32.19
C ILE A 428 -25.37 23.17 33.31
N ASP A 429 -25.43 24.45 32.94
CA ASP A 429 -25.69 25.54 33.88
C ASP A 429 -27.12 25.40 34.42
N PHE A 430 -27.24 24.85 35.63
CA PHE A 430 -28.50 24.84 36.37
C PHE A 430 -28.52 26.02 37.33
N GLU A 431 -29.48 26.94 37.14
CA GLU A 431 -29.79 27.99 38.12
C GLU A 431 -30.07 27.37 39.50
N GLU A 432 -29.48 27.94 40.55
CA GLU A 432 -29.58 27.46 41.94
C GLU A 432 -31.01 27.52 42.48
N GLY A 433 -31.80 26.50 42.16
CA GLY A 433 -33.09 26.18 42.78
C GLY A 433 -33.08 24.75 43.30
N LYS A 434 -33.80 24.49 44.40
CA LYS A 434 -33.96 23.17 45.05
C LYS A 434 -34.75 22.18 44.17
N ASN A 435 -34.19 21.81 43.02
CA ASN A 435 -34.78 20.84 42.12
C ASN A 435 -33.99 19.53 42.21
N THR A 436 -34.67 18.46 42.63
CA THR A 436 -34.16 17.09 42.53
C THR A 436 -34.07 16.72 41.04
N VAL A 437 -32.88 16.36 40.57
CA VAL A 437 -32.64 15.96 39.17
C VAL A 437 -32.66 14.44 39.07
N PHE A 438 -33.59 13.88 38.30
CA PHE A 438 -33.57 12.45 37.96
C PHE A 438 -32.79 12.25 36.67
N VAL A 439 -31.67 11.53 36.73
CA VAL A 439 -30.88 11.19 35.54
C VAL A 439 -31.03 9.71 35.24
N LEU A 440 -31.76 9.40 34.17
CA LEU A 440 -31.67 8.10 33.51
C LEU A 440 -30.54 8.20 32.48
N CYS A 441 -29.44 7.46 32.66
CA CYS A 441 -28.35 7.43 31.69
C CYS A 441 -27.86 6.00 31.48
N ARG A 442 -27.74 5.56 30.23
CA ARG A 442 -27.19 4.25 29.86
C ARG A 442 -25.65 4.22 29.91
N CYS A 443 -24.99 5.37 29.88
CA CYS A 443 -23.53 5.45 29.88
C CYS A 443 -22.99 5.56 31.31
N ASN A 444 -22.33 4.51 31.81
CA ASN A 444 -21.76 4.49 33.16
C ASN A 444 -20.75 5.62 33.43
N GLN A 445 -20.03 6.09 32.42
CA GLN A 445 -19.10 7.23 32.58
C GLN A 445 -19.84 8.54 32.83
N VAL A 446 -20.86 8.83 32.02
CA VAL A 446 -21.71 10.03 32.21
C VAL A 446 -22.48 9.91 33.53
N LYS A 447 -22.90 8.69 33.92
CA LYS A 447 -23.48 8.41 35.23
C LYS A 447 -22.50 8.76 36.35
N GLU A 448 -21.24 8.31 36.30
CA GLU A 448 -20.24 8.60 37.33
C GLU A 448 -19.86 10.09 37.38
N GLU A 449 -19.72 10.78 36.25
CA GLU A 449 -19.45 12.22 36.24
C GLU A 449 -20.61 13.03 36.81
N ILE A 450 -21.85 12.70 36.44
CA ILE A 450 -23.05 13.33 37.00
C ILE A 450 -23.14 13.02 38.50
N ILE A 451 -22.97 11.76 38.92
CA ILE A 451 -23.02 11.40 40.35
C ILE A 451 -21.93 12.15 41.12
N ASN A 452 -20.69 12.18 40.64
CA ASN A 452 -19.59 12.92 41.30
C ASN A 452 -19.85 14.43 41.35
N HIS A 453 -20.53 15.00 40.35
CA HIS A 453 -20.91 16.41 40.32
C HIS A 453 -22.07 16.73 41.28
N TYR A 454 -22.99 15.77 41.51
CA TYR A 454 -24.22 15.95 42.28
C TYR A 454 -24.24 15.28 43.66
N GLU A 455 -23.23 14.49 44.06
CA GLU A 455 -23.11 13.94 45.42
C GLU A 455 -23.04 15.05 46.50
N GLN A 456 -22.87 16.32 46.12
CA GLN A 456 -23.00 17.47 47.03
C GLN A 456 -24.44 18.01 47.20
N LYS A 457 -25.43 17.56 46.41
CA LYS A 457 -26.84 18.04 46.47
C LYS A 457 -27.83 16.90 46.13
N ASP A 458 -28.41 16.24 47.15
CA ASP A 458 -29.61 15.38 47.17
C ASP A 458 -30.11 14.77 45.83
N ALA A 459 -29.23 14.09 45.07
CA ALA A 459 -29.62 13.40 43.84
C ALA A 459 -30.03 11.93 44.10
N VAL A 460 -31.16 11.50 43.55
CA VAL A 460 -31.64 10.11 43.64
C VAL A 460 -31.46 9.42 42.29
N CYS A 461 -30.54 8.45 42.23
CA CYS A 461 -30.31 7.64 41.03
C CYS A 461 -31.17 6.36 41.07
N LEU A 462 -32.01 6.16 40.05
CA LEU A 462 -32.76 4.91 39.88
C LEU A 462 -31.94 3.94 39.03
N GLU A 463 -31.57 2.78 39.58
CA GLU A 463 -30.86 1.75 38.81
C GLU A 463 -31.81 0.87 37.98
N LYS A 464 -31.32 0.47 36.80
CA LYS A 464 -31.78 -0.58 35.88
C LYS A 464 -33.05 -1.35 36.31
N VAL A 465 -34.13 -1.15 35.55
CA VAL A 465 -35.26 -2.11 35.46
C VAL A 465 -35.18 -2.79 34.10
N ASN A 466 -34.98 -4.10 34.09
CA ASN A 466 -35.07 -4.93 32.88
C ASN A 466 -36.57 -5.28 32.69
N PRO A 467 -37.22 -4.96 31.55
CA PRO A 467 -38.67 -5.12 31.40
C PRO A 467 -39.15 -6.58 31.55
N ASP A 468 -38.30 -7.55 31.18
CA ASP A 468 -38.64 -8.97 31.23
C ASP A 468 -38.46 -9.62 32.62
N ASP A 469 -37.91 -8.88 33.61
CA ASP A 469 -37.74 -9.32 35.00
C ASP A 469 -38.50 -8.40 35.97
N PHE A 470 -39.81 -8.19 35.75
CA PHE A 470 -40.70 -7.55 36.74
C PHE A 470 -40.95 -8.48 37.94
N LYS A 471 -39.90 -8.74 38.71
CA LYS A 471 -39.97 -9.02 40.14
C LYS A 471 -39.21 -7.90 40.82
N PHE A 472 -39.90 -7.12 41.65
CA PHE A 472 -39.26 -6.20 42.58
C PHE A 472 -38.23 -7.00 43.39
N ASN A 473 -36.94 -6.91 43.02
CA ASN A 473 -35.88 -7.62 43.73
C ASN A 473 -35.72 -6.94 45.09
N GLY A 474 -36.41 -7.48 46.08
CA GLY A 474 -36.20 -7.25 47.50
C GLY A 474 -36.96 -6.09 48.13
N ILE A 475 -37.41 -5.09 47.36
CA ILE A 475 -38.19 -3.97 47.91
C ILE A 475 -39.66 -4.36 47.92
N LYS A 476 -40.22 -4.62 49.11
CA LYS A 476 -41.65 -4.90 49.23
C LYS A 476 -42.43 -3.66 48.74
N PRO A 477 -43.57 -3.80 48.02
CA PRO A 477 -44.38 -2.65 47.59
C PRO A 477 -44.72 -1.67 48.73
N VAL A 478 -44.81 -2.17 49.96
CA VAL A 478 -44.96 -1.38 51.19
C VAL A 478 -43.76 -0.49 51.49
N GLU A 479 -42.53 -0.96 51.24
CA GLU A 479 -41.31 -0.18 51.43
C GLU A 479 -41.17 0.91 50.36
N LEU A 480 -41.54 0.62 49.12
CA LEU A 480 -41.60 1.61 48.05
C LEU A 480 -42.63 2.70 48.37
N LEU A 481 -43.83 2.31 48.84
CA LEU A 481 -44.87 3.25 49.25
C LEU A 481 -44.41 4.11 50.44
N ARG A 482 -43.74 3.53 51.44
CA ARG A 482 -43.13 4.25 52.57
C ARG A 482 -42.06 5.24 52.12
N HIS A 483 -41.23 4.84 51.17
CA HIS A 483 -40.16 5.70 50.67
C HIS A 483 -40.75 6.89 49.90
N LEU A 484 -41.71 6.64 49.01
CA LEU A 484 -42.42 7.67 48.26
C LEU A 484 -43.23 8.61 49.17
N SER A 485 -43.88 8.10 50.22
CA SER A 485 -44.62 8.92 51.18
C SER A 485 -43.70 9.79 52.05
N ARG A 486 -42.53 9.27 52.47
CA ARG A 486 -41.47 10.10 53.10
C ARG A 486 -40.94 11.19 52.19
N VAL A 487 -40.62 10.86 50.94
CA VAL A 487 -40.08 11.82 49.95
C VAL A 487 -41.12 12.89 49.60
N ALA A 488 -42.40 12.53 49.53
CA ALA A 488 -43.49 13.46 49.30
C ALA A 488 -43.91 14.27 50.55
N GLY A 489 -43.39 13.93 51.74
CA GLY A 489 -43.77 14.56 53.01
C GLY A 489 -45.22 14.26 53.43
N VAL A 490 -45.78 13.15 52.97
CA VAL A 490 -47.17 12.72 53.23
C VAL A 490 -47.16 11.54 54.18
N ASP A 491 -48.03 11.52 55.20
CA ASP A 491 -48.21 10.37 56.09
C ASP A 491 -48.64 9.13 55.28
N GLU A 492 -48.00 7.98 55.50
CA GLU A 492 -48.25 6.70 54.82
C GLU A 492 -49.74 6.33 54.84
N LYS A 493 -50.42 6.60 55.97
CA LYS A 493 -51.86 6.32 56.11
C LYS A 493 -52.69 7.14 55.12
N ARG A 494 -52.33 8.42 54.96
CA ARG A 494 -53.01 9.37 54.06
C ARG A 494 -52.67 9.08 52.59
N ALA A 495 -51.45 8.61 52.32
CA ALA A 495 -51.05 8.13 50.99
C ALA A 495 -51.87 6.90 50.57
N ARG A 496 -52.08 5.94 51.48
CA ARG A 496 -52.93 4.75 51.23
C ARG A 496 -54.40 5.13 51.01
N GLU A 497 -54.90 6.14 51.72
CA GLU A 497 -56.26 6.66 51.58
C GLU A 497 -56.46 7.33 50.22
N ASN A 498 -55.55 8.23 49.83
CA ASN A 498 -55.58 8.92 48.54
C ASN A 498 -55.47 7.97 47.35
N LEU A 499 -54.84 6.80 47.54
CA LEU A 499 -54.70 5.78 46.52
C LEU A 499 -55.89 4.80 46.47
N GLY A 500 -56.88 4.94 47.35
CA GLY A 500 -58.02 4.04 47.43
C GLY A 500 -57.63 2.60 47.77
N ILE A 501 -56.49 2.41 48.44
CA ILE A 501 -55.96 1.10 48.85
C ILE A 501 -56.09 0.86 50.36
N MET A 502 -56.85 1.71 51.05
CA MET A 502 -57.24 1.49 52.45
C MET A 502 -58.01 0.16 52.58
N GLY A 503 -57.45 -0.80 53.31
CA GLY A 503 -58.04 -2.12 53.53
C GLY A 503 -57.53 -3.24 52.60
N ILE A 504 -56.61 -2.94 51.67
CA ILE A 504 -55.92 -3.98 50.90
C ILE A 504 -54.75 -4.48 51.74
N ASP A 505 -54.76 -5.76 52.11
CA ASP A 505 -53.60 -6.42 52.70
C ASP A 505 -52.55 -6.65 51.60
N ILE A 506 -51.53 -5.80 51.61
CA ILE A 506 -50.50 -5.74 50.56
C ILE A 506 -49.59 -6.98 50.62
N ASP A 507 -49.51 -7.64 51.78
CA ASP A 507 -48.68 -8.85 51.96
C ASP A 507 -49.33 -10.11 51.36
N THR A 508 -50.64 -10.11 51.07
CA THR A 508 -51.36 -11.26 50.48
C THR A 508 -51.74 -11.07 49.00
N ALA A 509 -51.45 -9.93 48.39
CA ALA A 509 -51.80 -9.61 47.00
C ALA A 509 -50.83 -10.21 45.96
N GLU A 510 -50.47 -11.48 46.06
CA GLU A 510 -49.68 -12.17 45.03
C GLU A 510 -50.58 -12.79 43.94
N LYS A 511 -50.39 -12.32 42.70
CA LYS A 511 -50.75 -12.93 41.39
C LYS A 511 -51.98 -12.48 40.58
N LYS A 512 -52.91 -11.64 41.05
CA LYS A 512 -54.02 -11.18 40.17
C LYS A 512 -54.38 -9.69 40.18
N LYS A 513 -53.67 -8.86 40.95
CA LYS A 513 -53.89 -7.39 41.01
C LYS A 513 -52.60 -6.58 40.91
N SER A 514 -51.52 -7.12 40.34
CA SER A 514 -50.25 -6.38 40.18
C SER A 514 -50.43 -5.17 39.28
N ASP A 515 -51.15 -5.31 38.17
CA ASP A 515 -51.18 -4.29 37.13
C ASP A 515 -52.04 -3.08 37.53
N GLU A 516 -53.15 -3.33 38.23
CA GLU A 516 -54.02 -2.28 38.78
C GLU A 516 -53.33 -1.53 39.94
N LEU A 517 -52.57 -2.25 40.77
CA LEU A 517 -51.80 -1.66 41.87
C LEU A 517 -50.59 -0.87 41.34
N ILE A 518 -49.91 -1.38 40.30
CA ILE A 518 -48.83 -0.67 39.60
C ILE A 518 -49.38 0.59 38.93
N LEU A 519 -50.52 0.53 38.24
CA LEU A 519 -51.18 1.71 37.66
C LEU A 519 -51.58 2.75 38.71
N LYS A 520 -52.05 2.31 39.89
CA LYS A 520 -52.36 3.20 41.01
C LYS A 520 -51.11 3.82 41.64
N ILE A 521 -50.03 3.04 41.80
CA ILE A 521 -48.73 3.55 42.26
C ILE A 521 -48.13 4.51 41.22
N TYR A 522 -48.29 4.22 39.93
CA TYR A 522 -47.86 5.08 38.82
C TYR A 522 -48.67 6.39 38.79
N ALA A 523 -49.98 6.32 39.05
CA ALA A 523 -50.83 7.49 39.24
C ALA A 523 -50.44 8.30 40.50
N ALA A 524 -49.98 7.63 41.57
CA ALA A 524 -49.44 8.27 42.78
C ALA A 524 -48.14 9.03 42.51
N VAL A 525 -47.22 8.41 41.75
CA VAL A 525 -45.97 9.04 41.32
C VAL A 525 -46.26 10.20 40.38
N LYS A 526 -47.27 10.07 39.51
CA LYS A 526 -47.80 11.15 38.67
C LYS A 526 -48.37 12.32 39.48
N THR A 527 -48.95 12.07 40.66
CA THR A 527 -49.43 13.14 41.57
C THR A 527 -48.32 13.70 42.48
N ALA A 528 -47.32 12.89 42.83
CA ALA A 528 -46.16 13.35 43.61
C ALA A 528 -45.15 14.15 42.76
N ALA A 529 -45.16 13.96 41.44
CA ALA A 529 -44.31 14.68 40.47
C ALA A 529 -44.63 16.18 40.32
N ASP A 530 -45.60 16.71 41.05
CA ASP A 530 -46.02 18.12 40.97
C ASP A 530 -44.92 19.14 41.37
N ARG A 531 -43.72 18.71 41.80
CA ARG A 531 -42.65 19.60 42.29
C ARG A 531 -41.25 19.43 41.70
N GLN A 532 -41.00 18.60 40.67
CA GLN A 532 -39.62 18.25 40.30
C GLN A 532 -39.30 18.26 38.79
N LEU A 533 -38.00 18.40 38.47
CA LEU A 533 -37.41 18.37 37.14
C LEU A 533 -37.17 16.91 36.72
N ILE A 534 -37.61 16.52 35.52
CA ILE A 534 -37.45 15.16 35.00
C ILE A 534 -36.49 15.21 33.80
N VAL A 535 -35.35 14.51 33.87
CA VAL A 535 -34.45 14.29 32.73
C VAL A 535 -34.65 12.87 32.22
N ILE A 536 -35.17 12.75 31.00
CA ILE A 536 -35.42 11.45 30.36
C ILE A 536 -34.35 11.25 29.28
N ASN A 537 -33.57 10.17 29.39
CA ASN A 537 -32.68 9.73 28.32
C ASN A 537 -33.09 8.33 27.84
N ASP A 538 -33.29 8.22 26.53
CA ASP A 538 -33.22 6.96 25.77
C ASP A 538 -34.27 5.87 26.13
N PHE A 539 -35.56 6.16 25.93
CA PHE A 539 -36.67 5.20 26.15
C PHE A 539 -37.15 4.45 24.89
N PHE A 540 -36.78 4.89 23.69
CA PHE A 540 -37.30 4.30 22.45
C PHE A 540 -36.45 3.12 21.99
N LYS A 541 -36.72 1.93 22.54
CA LYS A 541 -36.36 0.68 21.89
C LYS A 541 -37.60 -0.22 21.77
N ARG A 542 -38.20 -0.20 20.57
CA ARG A 542 -38.98 -1.31 19.98
C ARG A 542 -40.04 -1.99 20.87
N GLU A 543 -40.79 -1.25 21.67
CA GLU A 543 -41.98 -1.79 22.32
C GLU A 543 -43.19 -0.94 21.96
N SER A 544 -44.08 -1.55 21.18
CA SER A 544 -45.40 -1.10 20.69
C SER A 544 -45.61 0.40 20.38
N LYS A 545 -46.20 0.72 19.22
CA LYS A 545 -46.65 2.08 18.89
C LYS A 545 -47.53 2.72 19.98
N GLN A 546 -48.21 1.91 20.80
CA GLN A 546 -49.04 2.40 21.90
C GLN A 546 -48.20 3.02 23.03
N PHE A 547 -47.06 2.41 23.37
CA PHE A 547 -46.16 2.94 24.41
C PHE A 547 -45.49 4.25 23.96
N GLU A 548 -45.15 4.36 22.67
CA GLU A 548 -44.63 5.59 22.09
C GLU A 548 -45.65 6.73 22.15
N VAL A 549 -46.92 6.44 21.84
CA VAL A 549 -48.04 7.39 21.99
C VAL A 549 -48.26 7.78 23.45
N ASP A 550 -48.18 6.84 24.39
CA ASP A 550 -48.37 7.11 25.81
C ASP A 550 -47.23 7.98 26.39
N CYS A 551 -45.99 7.77 25.95
CA CYS A 551 -44.84 8.61 26.29
C CYS A 551 -44.98 10.03 25.72
N ILE A 552 -45.42 10.17 24.46
CA ILE A 552 -45.67 11.48 23.84
C ILE A 552 -46.81 12.21 24.57
N ASN A 553 -47.88 11.50 24.92
CA ASN A 553 -48.99 12.07 25.70
C ASN A 553 -48.53 12.53 27.09
N LEU A 554 -47.66 11.78 27.76
CA LEU A 554 -47.07 12.17 29.03
C LEU A 554 -46.19 13.41 28.90
N LEU A 555 -45.31 13.46 27.90
CA LEU A 555 -44.45 14.62 27.62
C LEU A 555 -45.27 15.87 27.31
N SER A 556 -46.28 15.73 26.44
CA SER A 556 -47.21 16.82 26.10
C SER A 556 -47.94 17.32 27.35
N HIS A 557 -48.39 16.41 28.21
CA HIS A 557 -49.08 16.77 29.44
C HIS A 557 -48.16 17.49 30.44
N LEU A 558 -46.90 17.06 30.58
CA LEU A 558 -45.91 17.71 31.44
C LEU A 558 -45.53 19.10 30.94
N ILE A 559 -45.36 19.27 29.63
CA ILE A 559 -45.08 20.57 29.00
C ILE A 559 -46.28 21.52 29.17
N SER A 560 -47.50 21.03 28.93
CA SER A 560 -48.73 21.83 29.11
C SER A 560 -48.96 22.27 30.57
N ALA A 561 -48.37 21.56 31.54
CA ALA A 561 -48.40 21.90 32.96
C ALA A 561 -47.28 22.90 33.36
N GLY A 562 -46.56 23.49 32.40
CA GLY A 562 -45.51 24.50 32.65
C GLY A 562 -44.21 23.93 33.23
N LYS A 563 -43.96 22.63 33.07
CA LYS A 563 -42.75 21.97 33.59
C LYS A 563 -41.60 22.06 32.58
N LYS A 564 -40.37 22.33 33.06
CA LYS A 564 -39.15 22.16 32.26
C LYS A 564 -38.82 20.67 32.18
N VAL A 565 -38.95 20.09 30.99
CA VAL A 565 -38.55 18.70 30.69
C VAL A 565 -37.30 18.76 29.83
N ILE A 566 -36.22 18.12 30.27
CA ILE A 566 -35.00 17.98 29.46
C ILE A 566 -35.00 16.55 28.92
N CYS A 567 -35.25 16.41 27.62
CA CYS A 567 -35.17 15.13 26.94
C CYS A 567 -33.81 15.05 26.25
N LEU A 568 -32.98 14.11 26.69
CA LEU A 568 -31.75 13.78 25.98
C LEU A 568 -32.07 12.58 25.08
N SER A 569 -31.93 12.73 23.77
CA SER A 569 -31.99 11.60 22.84
C SER A 569 -30.63 11.42 22.19
N THR A 570 -30.14 10.20 22.17
CA THR A 570 -28.90 9.84 21.45
C THR A 570 -29.15 9.38 20.01
N GLU A 571 -30.41 9.32 19.54
CA GLU A 571 -30.77 8.87 18.19
C GLU A 571 -31.70 9.86 17.47
N MET A 572 -31.44 10.11 16.17
CA MET A 572 -32.37 10.79 15.26
C MET A 572 -33.48 9.82 14.82
N TYR A 573 -34.74 10.17 15.10
CA TYR A 573 -35.91 9.56 14.47
C TYR A 573 -36.50 10.56 13.47
N GLU A 574 -36.46 10.26 12.17
CA GLU A 574 -37.26 10.98 11.17
C GLU A 574 -38.72 10.51 11.28
N THR A 575 -39.48 11.18 12.13
CA THR A 575 -40.95 11.04 12.16
C THR A 575 -41.56 12.40 11.82
N SER A 576 -42.03 12.55 10.58
CA SER A 576 -42.79 13.74 10.16
C SER A 576 -44.18 13.72 10.81
N LEU A 577 -44.35 14.50 11.87
CA LEU A 577 -45.67 14.84 12.41
C LEU A 577 -46.01 16.28 12.02
N GLN A 578 -47.06 16.46 11.21
CA GLN A 578 -47.74 17.75 11.11
C GLN A 578 -48.62 17.90 12.34
N MET A 579 -48.29 18.86 13.21
CA MET A 579 -49.19 19.34 14.25
C MET A 579 -49.72 20.70 13.83
N ASP A 580 -51.01 20.75 13.50
CA ASP A 580 -51.79 21.97 13.41
C ASP A 580 -52.11 22.46 14.83
N GLU A 581 -51.39 23.48 15.30
CA GLU A 581 -51.87 24.61 16.12
C GLU A 581 -50.71 25.35 16.81
N GLN A 582 -50.80 26.68 16.84
CA GLN A 582 -49.79 27.58 17.41
C GLN A 582 -49.68 27.42 18.94
N ILE A 583 -48.71 26.63 19.40
CA ILE A 583 -48.21 26.69 20.78
C ILE A 583 -46.86 27.42 20.76
N LYS A 584 -46.81 28.60 21.37
CA LYS A 584 -45.54 29.27 21.71
C LYS A 584 -44.92 28.51 22.88
N VAL A 585 -43.86 27.76 22.60
CA VAL A 585 -43.09 27.02 23.61
C VAL A 585 -41.72 27.70 23.74
N ASP A 586 -41.35 28.11 24.96
CA ASP A 586 -39.95 28.41 25.30
C ASP A 586 -39.21 27.07 25.47
N THR A 587 -38.90 26.43 24.34
CA THR A 587 -38.17 25.16 24.30
C THR A 587 -36.69 25.42 24.09
N TYR A 588 -35.84 24.95 24.99
CA TYR A 588 -34.45 24.67 24.63
C TYR A 588 -34.45 23.40 23.79
N VAL A 589 -34.43 23.58 22.47
CA VAL A 589 -34.20 22.48 21.51
C VAL A 589 -32.69 22.29 21.37
N THR A 590 -32.18 21.17 21.87
CA THR A 590 -30.82 20.74 21.57
C THR A 590 -30.79 20.22 20.13
N PHE A 591 -30.20 20.99 19.22
CA PHE A 591 -29.96 20.55 17.84
C PHE A 591 -28.77 19.59 17.77
N SER A 592 -28.87 18.58 16.90
CA SER A 592 -27.74 17.74 16.50
C SER A 592 -26.70 18.61 15.78
N ILE A 593 -25.49 18.72 16.34
CA ILE A 593 -24.39 19.58 15.87
C ILE A 593 -23.66 18.94 14.68
N ASP A 594 -24.37 18.61 13.60
CA ASP A 594 -23.72 18.19 12.36
C ASP A 594 -23.91 19.17 11.19
N ASP A 595 -24.85 20.13 11.23
CA ASP A 595 -25.12 21.03 10.08
C ASP A 595 -25.37 22.53 10.36
N ILE A 596 -25.12 23.08 11.56
CA ILE A 596 -25.34 24.52 11.85
C ILE A 596 -24.02 25.27 12.00
N GLN A 597 -23.77 26.25 11.12
CA GLN A 597 -22.52 27.03 11.08
C GLN A 597 -22.51 28.28 11.99
N GLU A 598 -23.64 28.76 12.51
CA GLU A 598 -23.67 29.87 13.47
C GLU A 598 -25.01 29.92 14.21
N VAL A 599 -24.99 30.17 15.53
CA VAL A 599 -26.18 30.49 16.32
C VAL A 599 -25.89 31.73 17.16
N THR A 600 -26.65 32.79 16.95
CA THR A 600 -26.65 33.98 17.81
C THR A 600 -27.79 33.86 18.82
N LEU A 601 -27.48 33.87 20.11
CA LEU A 601 -28.47 33.86 21.19
C LEU A 601 -29.05 35.26 21.41
N ARG A 602 -30.37 35.35 21.54
CA ARG A 602 -31.08 36.50 22.13
C ARG A 602 -31.84 36.04 23.35
#